data_AF-A0A151BPF1-F1
#
_entry.id   AF-A0A151BPF1-F1
#
_cell.length_a   1.000
_cell.length_b   1.000
_cell.length_c   1.000
_cell.angle_alpha   90.00
_cell.angle_beta   90.00
_cell.angle_gamma   90.00
#
_symmetry.space_group_name_H-M   'P 1'
#
loop_
_entity.id
_entity.type
_entity.pdbx_description
1 polymer ?
#
loop_
_entity_poly.entity_id
_entity_poly.type
_entity_poly.pdbx_seq_one_letter_code
_entity_poly.pdbx_strand_id
1 'polypeptide(L)'
;MRTLEIESLDFEKGGGLIPVVVQDYRSLRVLTLAYVNREALKRTVETGYAHYFRRSKGKVMMKGETSGNVQRVLDILIDCDQDALIFIVEQKGVACHLGEETCFHNRLKGAESLKERGRTEILKKPPEEEHGHS
;
A
#
# COMPACT_ATOMS: atom_id res chain seq x y z
N MET A 1 4.42 17.95 5.44
CA MET A 1 4.45 16.68 6.22
C MET A 1 5.68 16.70 7.12
N ARG A 2 5.61 16.01 8.26
CA ARG A 2 6.82 15.72 9.07
C ARG A 2 7.53 14.51 8.47
N THR A 3 8.85 14.50 8.55
CA THR A 3 9.69 13.35 8.19
C THR A 3 10.03 12.58 9.47
N LEU A 4 9.99 11.25 9.40
CA LEU A 4 10.31 10.34 10.50
C LEU A 4 11.43 9.39 10.05
N GLU A 5 12.15 8.83 11.02
CA GLU A 5 13.23 7.89 10.79
C GLU A 5 12.72 6.44 10.88
N ILE A 6 13.37 5.49 10.19
CA ILE A 6 13.03 4.05 10.26
C ILE A 6 13.09 3.54 11.71
N GLU A 7 13.97 4.12 12.52
CA GLU A 7 14.16 3.81 13.93
C GLU A 7 12.97 4.19 14.81
N SER A 8 12.12 5.16 14.41
CA SER A 8 10.94 5.55 15.18
C SER A 8 9.72 4.66 14.95
N LEU A 9 9.75 3.81 13.92
CA LEU A 9 8.63 2.94 13.58
C LEU A 9 8.42 1.80 14.59
N ASP A 10 7.16 1.48 14.89
CA ASP A 10 6.76 0.46 15.86
C ASP A 10 6.73 -0.94 15.23
N PHE A 11 7.92 -1.50 15.01
CA PHE A 11 8.05 -2.89 14.57
C PHE A 11 7.61 -3.89 15.66
N GLU A 12 7.67 -3.53 16.94
CA GLU A 12 7.38 -4.45 18.05
C GLU A 12 5.90 -4.83 18.10
N LYS A 13 4.99 -3.87 17.86
CA LYS A 13 3.54 -4.11 17.80
C LYS A 13 3.15 -5.19 16.79
N GLY A 14 3.87 -5.29 15.68
CA GLY A 14 3.68 -6.30 14.65
C GLY A 14 4.60 -7.53 14.75
N GLY A 15 5.34 -7.70 15.85
CA GLY A 15 6.27 -8.82 16.05
C GLY A 15 7.50 -8.76 15.14
N GLY A 16 8.07 -7.58 14.96
CA GLY A 16 9.21 -7.29 14.09
C GLY A 16 8.84 -6.96 12.64
N LEU A 17 7.55 -6.83 12.34
CA LEU A 17 7.03 -6.61 10.98
C LEU A 17 6.03 -5.46 10.94
N ILE A 18 6.09 -4.67 9.87
CA ILE A 18 5.12 -3.61 9.59
C ILE A 18 4.34 -3.95 8.30
N PRO A 19 3.00 -3.91 8.30
CA PRO A 19 2.21 -4.00 7.09
C PRO A 19 2.47 -2.81 6.17
N VAL A 20 2.53 -3.10 4.86
CA VAL A 20 2.74 -2.10 3.83
C VAL A 20 1.67 -2.23 2.76
N VAL A 21 0.86 -1.20 2.59
CA VAL A 21 -0.04 -1.05 1.45
C VAL A 21 0.75 -0.54 0.27
N VAL A 22 0.66 -1.21 -0.87
CA VAL A 22 1.39 -0.80 -2.08
C VAL A 22 0.39 -0.18 -3.03
N GLN A 23 0.61 1.06 -3.43
CA GLN A 23 -0.28 1.82 -4.29
C GLN A 23 0.46 2.27 -5.56
N ASP A 24 -0.17 2.08 -6.70
CA ASP A 24 0.36 2.60 -7.96
C ASP A 24 0.17 4.12 -8.05
N TYR A 25 1.24 4.84 -8.38
CA TYR A 25 1.24 6.31 -8.39
C TYR A 25 0.37 6.92 -9.50
N ARG A 26 0.16 6.21 -10.62
CA ARG A 26 -0.61 6.73 -11.77
C ARG A 26 -2.09 6.45 -11.62
N SER A 27 -2.45 5.18 -11.39
CA SER A 27 -3.82 4.72 -11.33
C SER A 27 -4.46 4.87 -9.95
N LEU A 28 -3.64 5.18 -8.92
CA LEU A 28 -4.04 5.24 -7.50
C LEU A 28 -4.58 3.92 -6.95
N ARG A 29 -4.44 2.83 -7.70
CA ARG A 29 -4.94 1.52 -7.31
C ARG A 29 -4.05 0.92 -6.23
N VAL A 30 -4.66 0.35 -5.21
CA VAL A 30 -3.96 -0.54 -4.29
C VAL A 30 -3.60 -1.84 -5.01
N LEU A 31 -2.31 -2.15 -5.08
CA LEU A 31 -1.74 -3.28 -5.80
C LEU A 31 -1.65 -4.53 -4.93
N THR A 32 -1.17 -4.40 -3.70
CA THR A 32 -1.03 -5.52 -2.75
C THR A 32 -0.89 -5.00 -1.33
N LEU A 33 -1.13 -5.88 -0.36
CA LEU A 33 -0.60 -5.74 1.00
C LEU A 33 0.66 -6.62 1.11
N ALA A 34 1.71 -6.11 1.72
CA ALA A 34 2.93 -6.85 2.03
C ALA A 34 3.38 -6.57 3.47
N TYR A 35 4.51 -7.16 3.87
CA TYR A 35 5.13 -6.88 5.15
C TYR A 35 6.61 -6.59 4.96
N VAL A 36 7.13 -5.68 5.76
CA VAL A 36 8.56 -5.36 5.84
C VAL A 36 9.04 -5.57 7.27
N ASN A 37 10.24 -6.14 7.42
CA ASN A 37 11.01 -5.96 8.64
C ASN A 37 11.95 -4.75 8.46
N ARG A 38 12.70 -4.40 9.50
CA ARG A 38 13.66 -3.28 9.47
C ARG A 38 14.64 -3.38 8.29
N GLU A 39 15.16 -4.57 8.00
CA GLU A 39 16.10 -4.79 6.89
C GLU A 39 15.46 -4.60 5.51
N ALA A 40 14.25 -5.12 5.29
CA ALA A 40 13.52 -4.93 4.05
C ALA A 40 13.24 -3.45 3.77
N LEU A 41 12.89 -2.68 4.81
CA LEU A 41 12.66 -1.25 4.66
C LEU A 41 13.95 -0.49 4.33
N LYS A 42 15.06 -0.79 5.02
CA LYS A 42 16.38 -0.21 4.71
C LYS A 42 16.80 -0.47 3.27
N ARG A 43 16.72 -1.72 2.81
CA ARG A 43 17.02 -2.10 1.42
C ARG A 43 16.09 -1.40 0.42
N THR A 44 14.83 -1.20 0.78
CA THR A 44 13.89 -0.47 -0.09
C THR A 44 14.34 0.98 -0.30
N VAL A 45 14.72 1.66 0.78
CA VAL A 45 15.24 3.04 0.71
C VAL A 45 16.55 3.11 -0.06
N GLU A 46 17.47 2.18 0.20
CA GLU A 46 18.80 2.14 -0.44
C GLU A 46 18.72 1.89 -1.96
N THR A 47 17.84 0.97 -2.38
CA THR A 47 17.76 0.54 -3.79
C THR A 47 16.75 1.33 -4.61
N GLY A 48 15.79 1.98 -3.98
CA GLY A 48 14.63 2.58 -4.64
C GLY A 48 13.63 1.54 -5.18
N TYR A 49 13.76 0.26 -4.81
CA TYR A 49 12.87 -0.81 -5.23
C TYR A 49 12.27 -1.54 -4.03
N ALA A 50 11.01 -1.96 -4.16
CA ALA A 50 10.29 -2.57 -3.06
C ALA A 50 10.90 -3.93 -2.65
N HIS A 51 11.35 -4.00 -1.41
CA HIS A 51 11.79 -5.22 -0.75
C HIS A 51 10.77 -5.63 0.31
N TYR A 52 10.40 -6.91 0.32
CA TYR A 52 9.42 -7.44 1.27
C TYR A 52 10.01 -8.58 2.08
N PHE A 53 9.59 -8.68 3.33
CA PHE A 53 9.90 -9.84 4.17
C PHE A 53 8.89 -10.95 3.89
N ARG A 54 9.35 -12.07 3.33
CA ARG A 54 8.50 -13.24 3.12
C ARG A 54 8.45 -14.08 4.39
N ARG A 55 7.41 -13.86 5.19
CA ARG A 55 7.13 -14.59 6.44
C ARG A 55 7.29 -16.10 6.32
N SER A 56 6.76 -16.72 5.27
CA SER A 56 6.86 -18.17 5.04
C SER A 56 8.27 -18.67 4.74
N LYS A 57 9.19 -17.79 4.32
CA LYS A 57 10.58 -18.13 3.98
C LYS A 57 11.60 -17.49 4.95
N GLY A 58 11.15 -16.69 5.92
CA GLY A 58 12.00 -15.99 6.88
C GLY A 58 13.06 -15.09 6.26
N LYS A 59 12.84 -14.52 5.06
CA LYS A 59 13.86 -13.73 4.36
C LYS A 59 13.32 -12.54 3.57
N VAL A 60 14.17 -11.54 3.38
CA VAL A 60 13.93 -10.37 2.53
C VAL A 60 14.10 -10.76 1.06
N MET A 61 13.21 -10.28 0.19
CA MET A 61 13.32 -10.43 -1.27
C MET A 61 12.84 -9.17 -1.99
N MET A 62 13.50 -8.81 -3.08
CA MET A 62 13.06 -7.75 -3.98
C MET A 62 11.87 -8.22 -4.80
N LYS A 63 10.82 -7.40 -4.88
CA LYS A 63 9.66 -7.71 -5.72
C LYS A 63 10.06 -7.71 -7.19
N GLY A 64 9.78 -8.83 -7.87
CA GLY A 64 10.03 -8.95 -9.30
C GLY A 64 11.48 -9.24 -9.68
N GLU A 65 12.35 -9.56 -8.71
CA GLU A 65 13.76 -9.92 -8.98
C GLU A 65 13.90 -11.00 -10.06
N THR A 66 13.05 -12.03 -10.00
CA THR A 66 13.06 -13.12 -10.99
C THR A 66 12.14 -12.86 -12.19
N SER A 67 10.99 -12.22 -11.98
CA SER A 67 9.97 -12.07 -13.04
C SER A 67 10.09 -10.81 -13.87
N GLY A 68 10.92 -9.84 -13.46
CA GLY A 68 10.97 -8.50 -14.03
C GLY A 68 9.80 -7.58 -13.65
N ASN A 69 8.79 -8.08 -12.93
CA ASN A 69 7.63 -7.29 -12.48
C ASN A 69 7.96 -6.50 -11.20
N VAL A 70 8.90 -5.56 -11.35
CA VAL A 70 9.48 -4.76 -10.27
C VAL A 70 8.58 -3.59 -9.87
N GLN A 71 8.81 -3.09 -8.65
CA GLN A 71 8.12 -1.93 -8.09
C GLN A 71 9.18 -0.89 -7.71
N ARG A 72 9.29 0.18 -8.51
CA ARG A 72 10.14 1.32 -8.15
C ARG A 72 9.37 2.16 -7.14
N VAL A 73 9.94 2.36 -5.96
CA VAL A 73 9.33 3.15 -4.89
C VAL A 73 9.63 4.62 -5.13
N LEU A 74 8.57 5.42 -5.19
CA LEU A 74 8.63 6.87 -5.40
C LEU A 74 8.44 7.64 -4.08
N ASP A 75 7.66 7.10 -3.16
CA ASP A 75 7.44 7.67 -1.84
C ASP A 75 7.05 6.58 -0.82
N ILE A 76 7.30 6.86 0.47
CA ILE A 76 6.92 6.01 1.60
C ILE A 76 6.19 6.88 2.62
N LEU A 77 4.90 6.62 2.78
CA LEU A 77 4.07 7.30 3.79
C LEU A 77 3.98 6.44 5.04
N ILE A 78 3.91 7.10 6.20
CA ILE A 78 3.81 6.49 7.52
C ILE A 78 2.48 6.95 8.14
N ASP A 79 1.76 6.06 8.79
CA ASP A 79 0.53 6.40 9.50
C ASP A 79 0.79 7.10 10.86
N CYS A 80 -0.27 7.43 11.59
CA CYS A 80 -0.16 8.33 12.74
C CYS A 80 0.46 7.67 13.99
N ASP A 81 0.30 6.36 14.16
CA ASP A 81 0.92 5.57 15.23
C ASP A 81 2.14 4.77 14.77
N GLN A 82 2.61 5.01 13.54
CA GLN A 82 3.91 4.56 13.02
C GLN A 82 4.04 3.03 12.92
N ASP A 83 2.93 2.34 12.72
CA ASP A 83 2.85 0.89 12.62
C ASP A 83 2.36 0.39 11.25
N ALA A 84 2.02 1.29 10.33
CA ALA A 84 1.70 0.96 8.95
C ALA A 84 2.34 1.93 7.94
N LEU A 85 2.65 1.39 6.75
CA LEU A 85 3.24 2.16 5.66
C LEU A 85 2.40 2.10 4.39
N ILE A 86 2.55 3.12 3.55
CA ILE A 86 2.15 3.10 2.15
C ILE A 86 3.40 3.24 1.28
N PHE A 87 3.64 2.29 0.39
CA PHE A 87 4.59 2.45 -0.70
C PHE A 87 3.87 2.99 -1.92
N ILE A 88 4.21 4.21 -2.33
CA ILE A 88 3.80 4.79 -3.60
C ILE A 88 4.80 4.31 -4.64
N VAL A 89 4.34 3.51 -5.61
CA VAL A 89 5.23 2.83 -6.56
C VAL A 89 4.87 3.09 -8.00
N GLU A 90 5.88 3.07 -8.86
CA GLU A 90 5.75 2.79 -10.28
C GLU A 90 5.89 1.28 -10.51
N GLN A 91 4.77 0.64 -10.88
CA GLN A 91 4.73 -0.79 -11.17
C GLN A 91 5.17 -1.05 -12.63
N LYS A 92 6.17 -1.92 -12.81
CA LYS A 92 6.50 -2.51 -14.11
C LYS A 92 5.87 -3.89 -14.24
N GLY A 93 5.20 -4.17 -15.35
CA GLY A 93 4.47 -5.43 -15.54
C GLY A 93 3.32 -5.57 -14.54
N VAL A 94 2.96 -6.80 -14.19
CA VAL A 94 1.81 -7.09 -13.32
C VAL A 94 2.21 -7.30 -11.86
N ALA A 95 1.45 -6.74 -10.93
CA ALA A 95 1.77 -6.85 -9.51
C ALA A 95 1.52 -8.26 -8.96
N CYS A 96 0.44 -8.91 -9.40
CA CYS A 96 0.00 -10.21 -8.93
C CYS A 96 0.75 -11.36 -9.63
N HIS A 97 0.98 -12.45 -8.90
CA HIS A 97 1.60 -13.66 -9.44
C HIS A 97 0.65 -14.45 -10.36
N LEU A 98 -0.64 -14.14 -10.35
CA LEU A 98 -1.66 -14.75 -11.23
C LEU A 98 -1.78 -14.05 -12.58
N GLY A 99 -0.96 -13.03 -12.86
CA GLY A 99 -1.06 -12.24 -14.10
C GLY A 99 -1.93 -10.99 -13.98
N GLU A 100 -2.56 -10.76 -12.83
CA GLU A 100 -3.45 -9.62 -12.59
C GLU A 100 -2.71 -8.33 -12.20
N GLU A 101 -3.29 -7.18 -12.55
CA GLU A 101 -2.72 -5.86 -12.23
C GLU A 101 -2.64 -5.60 -10.71
N THR A 102 -3.56 -6.16 -9.92
CA THR A 102 -3.63 -6.03 -8.45
C THR A 102 -3.94 -7.38 -7.83
N CYS A 103 -3.50 -7.65 -6.61
CA CYS A 103 -3.94 -8.79 -5.81
C CYS A 103 -5.41 -8.67 -5.37
N PHE A 104 -5.99 -7.46 -5.38
CA PHE A 104 -7.35 -7.18 -4.91
C PHE A 104 -8.40 -7.28 -6.04
N HIS A 105 -8.33 -8.35 -6.83
CA HIS A 105 -9.22 -8.57 -7.99
C HIS A 105 -10.52 -9.34 -7.63
N ASN A 106 -10.69 -9.76 -6.37
CA ASN A 106 -11.89 -10.45 -5.89
C ASN A 106 -12.75 -9.53 -5.01
N ARG A 107 -14.05 -9.82 -4.93
CA ARG A 107 -14.99 -9.12 -4.03
C ARG A 107 -15.53 -10.07 -2.98
N LEU A 108 -15.81 -9.53 -1.81
CA LEU A 108 -16.48 -10.27 -0.74
C LEU A 108 -17.96 -10.48 -1.11
N LYS A 109 -18.40 -11.74 -1.12
CA LYS A 109 -19.81 -12.09 -1.33
C LYS A 109 -20.66 -11.59 -0.16
N GLY A 110 -21.83 -11.03 -0.43
CA GLY A 110 -22.72 -10.42 0.57
C GLY A 110 -22.46 -8.93 0.82
N ALA A 111 -21.37 -8.38 0.26
CA ALA A 111 -21.04 -6.96 0.35
C ALA A 111 -21.53 -6.15 -0.86
N GLU A 112 -22.29 -6.75 -1.78
CA GLU A 112 -22.75 -6.12 -3.03
C GLU A 112 -23.65 -4.92 -2.74
N SER A 113 -24.54 -5.05 -1.75
CA SER A 113 -25.48 -4.01 -1.33
C SER A 113 -24.80 -2.73 -0.83
N LEU A 114 -23.53 -2.79 -0.41
CA LEU A 114 -22.78 -1.61 0.02
C LEU A 114 -22.50 -0.66 -1.14
N LYS A 115 -22.31 -1.19 -2.36
CA LYS A 115 -22.12 -0.33 -3.55
C LYS A 115 -23.36 0.45 -3.91
N GLU A 116 -24.52 -0.19 -3.83
CA GLU A 116 -25.80 0.42 -4.20
C GLU A 116 -26.21 1.48 -3.19
N ARG A 117 -26.04 1.19 -1.89
CA ARG A 117 -26.25 2.17 -0.81
C ARG A 117 -25.34 3.37 -0.96
N GLY A 118 -24.04 3.15 -1.14
CA GLY A 118 -23.08 4.23 -1.32
C GLY A 118 -23.40 5.12 -2.52
N ARG A 119 -23.76 4.54 -3.68
CA ARG A 119 -24.19 5.33 -4.85
C ARG A 119 -25.45 6.15 -4.58
N THR A 120 -26.43 5.55 -3.90
CA THR A 120 -27.71 6.21 -3.62
C THR A 120 -27.56 7.35 -2.62
N GLU A 121 -26.70 7.19 -1.61
CA GLU A 121 -26.42 8.22 -0.60
C GLU A 121 -25.61 9.39 -1.18
N ILE A 122 -24.61 9.11 -2.03
CA ILE A 122 -23.84 10.15 -2.72
C ILE A 122 -24.74 11.00 -3.64
N LEU A 123 -25.70 10.39 -4.35
CA LEU A 123 -26.63 11.10 -5.24
C LEU A 123 -27.72 11.89 -4.48
N LYS A 124 -27.92 11.63 -3.18
CA LYS A 124 -28.92 12.32 -2.35
C LYS A 124 -28.36 13.52 -1.59
N LYS A 125 -27.03 13.67 -1.48
CA LYS A 125 -26.43 14.84 -0.83
C LYS A 125 -26.53 16.03 -1.80
N PRO A 126 -27.26 17.12 -1.49
CA PRO A 126 -27.23 18.32 -2.33
C PRO A 126 -25.80 18.87 -2.39
N PRO A 127 -25.41 19.54 -3.49
CA PRO A 127 -24.12 20.20 -3.58
C PRO A 127 -23.98 21.17 -2.40
N GLU A 128 -22.82 21.13 -1.74
CA GLU A 128 -22.54 21.85 -0.50
C GLU A 128 -22.81 23.35 -0.68
N GLU A 129 -23.60 23.94 0.23
CA GLU A 129 -23.79 25.38 0.33
C GLU A 129 -22.43 26.04 0.52
N GLU A 130 -22.06 26.88 -0.45
CA GLU A 130 -20.88 27.75 -0.39
C GLU A 130 -20.88 28.48 0.95
N HIS A 131 -19.96 28.13 1.84
CA HIS A 131 -19.69 28.89 3.05
C HIS A 131 -19.09 30.24 2.62
N GLY A 132 -19.97 31.22 2.42
CA GLY A 132 -19.61 32.63 2.34
C GLY A 132 -18.83 33.00 3.60
N HIS A 133 -17.51 33.07 3.48
CA HIS A 133 -16.67 33.74 4.46
C HIS A 133 -16.91 35.25 4.29
N SER A 134 -17.57 35.84 5.28
CA SER A 134 -17.46 37.27 5.59
C SER A 134 -16.41 37.45 6.68
#